data_AF-A0A2V5HW56-F1
#
_entry.id   AF-A0A2V5HW56-F1
#
_cell.length_a   1.000
_cell.length_b   1.000
_cell.length_c   1.000
_cell.angle_alpha   90.00
_cell.angle_beta   90.00
_cell.angle_gamma   90.00
#
_symmetry.space_group_name_H-M   'P 1'
#
loop_
_entity.id
_entity.type
_entity.pdbx_description
1 polymer ?
#
loop_
_entity_poly.entity_id
_entity_poly.type
_entity_poly.pdbx_seq_one_letter_code
_entity_poly.pdbx_strand_id
1 'polypeptide(L)' 'MSEPKNEFCLAVPAVPAWLEAVDEHSLDVYAHLGFRVVEEIQVGVGEFNPRGEFEASGTGIPLYAMMSE' A
#
# COMPACT_ATOMS: atom_id res chain seq x y z
N MET A 1 -18.32 49.24 3.41
CA MET A 1 -16.96 48.71 3.70
C MET A 1 -17.03 48.22 5.14
N SER A 2 -16.87 46.94 5.48
CA SER A 2 -15.88 45.96 5.02
C SER A 2 -16.46 44.53 4.88
N GLU A 3 -15.72 43.70 4.15
CA GLU A 3 -16.06 42.41 3.53
C GLU A 3 -16.29 41.22 4.48
N PRO A 4 -17.00 40.15 4.04
CA PRO A 4 -17.05 38.88 4.75
C PRO A 4 -15.72 38.12 4.61
N LYS A 5 -15.25 37.53 5.72
CA LYS A 5 -14.05 36.69 5.78
C LYS A 5 -14.33 35.36 5.08
N ASN A 6 -13.95 35.24 3.81
CA ASN A 6 -13.86 33.96 3.13
C ASN A 6 -12.59 33.25 3.61
N GLU A 7 -12.72 32.39 4.62
CA GLU A 7 -11.73 31.35 4.90
C GLU A 7 -11.77 30.31 3.76
N PHE A 8 -11.10 30.62 2.66
CA PHE A 8 -10.66 29.59 1.72
C PHE A 8 -9.46 28.87 2.34
N CYS A 9 -9.75 27.95 3.25
CA CYS A 9 -8.80 26.89 3.54
C CYS A 9 -8.80 26.00 2.30
N LEU A 10 -7.86 26.22 1.38
CA LEU A 10 -7.65 25.33 0.23
C LEU A 10 -7.24 23.98 0.80
N ALA A 11 -8.21 23.08 0.97
CA ALA A 11 -7.94 21.68 1.23
C ALA A 11 -6.99 21.21 0.12
N VAL A 12 -5.82 20.73 0.51
CA VAL A 12 -4.90 20.09 -0.44
C VAL A 12 -5.70 18.94 -1.07
N PRO A 13 -5.83 18.88 -2.40
CA PRO A 13 -6.54 17.78 -3.04
C PRO A 13 -5.88 16.47 -2.59
N ALA A 14 -6.69 15.51 -2.14
CA ALA A 14 -6.20 14.19 -1.76
C ALA A 14 -5.41 13.61 -2.94
N VAL A 15 -4.16 13.23 -2.66
CA VAL A 15 -3.31 12.56 -3.63
C VAL A 15 -3.46 11.07 -3.40
N PRO A 16 -3.87 10.28 -4.41
CA PRO A 16 -3.97 8.84 -4.25
C PRO A 16 -2.60 8.27 -3.88
N ALA A 17 -2.59 7.35 -2.91
CA ALA A 17 -1.38 6.72 -2.40
C ALA A 17 -1.31 5.27 -2.87
N TRP A 18 -0.11 4.83 -3.26
CA TRP A 18 0.21 3.45 -3.63
C TRP A 18 1.31 2.93 -2.72
N LEU A 19 1.19 1.67 -2.29
CA LEU A 19 2.24 0.97 -1.55
C LEU A 19 2.20 -0.54 -1.84
N GLU A 20 3.32 -1.20 -1.58
CA GLU A 20 3.42 -2.65 -1.55
C GLU A 20 3.60 -3.16 -0.11
N ALA A 21 2.73 -4.04 0.35
CA ALA A 21 2.91 -4.80 1.59
C ALA A 21 3.49 -6.19 1.28
N VAL A 22 4.35 -6.72 2.15
CA VAL A 22 5.03 -8.01 1.93
C VAL A 22 4.73 -9.06 3.00
N ASP A 23 3.82 -8.75 3.92
CA ASP A 23 3.32 -9.68 4.93
C ASP A 23 1.88 -9.33 5.33
N GLU A 24 1.19 -10.30 5.93
CA GLU A 24 -0.20 -10.17 6.37
C GLU A 24 -0.38 -9.10 7.46
N HIS A 25 0.63 -8.89 8.31
CA HIS A 25 0.54 -7.88 9.36
C HIS A 25 0.48 -6.46 8.77
N SER A 26 1.35 -6.17 7.80
CA SER A 26 1.40 -4.90 7.10
C SER A 26 0.12 -4.68 6.29
N LEU A 27 -0.39 -5.73 5.64
CA LEU A 27 -1.69 -5.71 4.96
C LEU A 27 -2.81 -5.23 5.89
N ASP A 28 -2.91 -5.82 7.09
CA ASP A 28 -3.91 -5.46 8.09
C ASP A 28 -3.76 -4.01 8.59
N VAL A 29 -2.52 -3.57 8.82
CA VAL A 29 -2.20 -2.19 9.22
C VAL A 29 -2.66 -1.19 8.15
N TYR A 30 -2.35 -1.44 6.88
CA TYR A 30 -2.72 -0.54 5.80
C TYR A 30 -4.22 -0.59 5.48
N ALA A 31 -4.85 -1.76 5.62
CA ALA A 31 -6.31 -1.89 5.54
C ALA A 31 -7.02 -1.02 6.59
N HIS A 32 -6.50 -0.99 7.83
CA HIS A 32 -7.02 -0.11 8.88
C HIS A 32 -6.87 1.38 8.54
N LEU A 33 -5.84 1.74 7.76
CA LEU A 33 -5.58 3.12 7.31
C LEU A 33 -6.38 3.52 6.05
N GLY A 34 -7.24 2.64 5.53
CA GLY A 34 -8.10 2.92 4.39
C GLY A 34 -7.55 2.48 3.03
N PHE A 35 -6.40 1.79 3.02
CA PHE A 35 -5.90 1.17 1.79
C PHE A 35 -6.70 -0.10 1.46
N ARG A 36 -6.84 -0.37 0.17
CA ARG A 36 -7.43 -1.61 -0.35
C ARG A 36 -6.44 -2.35 -1.23
N VAL A 37 -6.45 -3.67 -1.18
CA VAL A 37 -5.68 -4.51 -2.10
C VAL A 37 -6.24 -4.35 -3.51
N VAL A 38 -5.36 -4.11 -4.47
CA VAL A 38 -5.70 -4.05 -5.90
C VAL A 38 -5.07 -5.19 -6.70
N GLU A 39 -3.98 -5.78 -6.20
CA GLU A 39 -3.33 -6.94 -6.83
C GLU A 39 -2.54 -7.75 -5.78
N GLU A 40 -2.51 -9.08 -5.96
CA GLU A 40 -1.69 -10.01 -5.18
C GLU A 40 -0.68 -10.67 -6.12
N ILE A 41 0.60 -10.61 -5.75
CA ILE A 41 1.72 -11.06 -6.57
C ILE A 41 2.62 -11.97 -5.74
N GLN A 42 3.12 -13.04 -6.37
CA GLN A 42 4.19 -13.86 -5.80
C GLN A 42 5.49 -13.60 -6.56
N VAL A 43 6.45 -12.96 -5.89
CA VAL A 43 7.71 -12.55 -6.50
C VAL A 43 8.78 -13.61 -6.26
N GLY A 44 9.50 -14.01 -7.32
CA GLY A 44 10.66 -14.89 -7.17
C GLY A 44 10.32 -16.35 -6.84
N VAL A 45 9.15 -16.83 -7.28
CA VAL A 45 8.76 -18.24 -7.15
C VAL A 45 9.82 -19.16 -7.74
N GLY A 46 10.23 -20.17 -6.98
CA GLY A 46 11.27 -21.12 -7.33
C GLY A 46 12.68 -20.72 -6.89
N GLU A 47 12.87 -19.45 -6.49
CA GLU A 47 14.19 -18.88 -6.17
C GLU A 47 14.29 -18.36 -4.73
N PHE A 48 13.20 -17.83 -4.16
CA PHE A 48 13.20 -17.21 -2.84
C PHE A 48 12.12 -17.81 -1.92
N ASN A 49 12.39 -17.82 -0.61
CA ASN A 49 11.39 -18.11 0.42
C ASN A 49 10.59 -16.83 0.79
N PRO A 50 9.52 -16.92 1.62
CA PRO A 50 8.71 -15.77 2.01
C PRO A 50 9.44 -14.66 2.77
N ARG A 51 10.66 -14.92 3.26
CA ARG A 51 11.49 -13.91 3.96
C ARG A 51 12.42 -13.16 3.00
N GLY A 52 12.40 -13.51 1.71
CA GLY A 52 13.29 -12.97 0.69
C GLY A 52 14.69 -13.55 0.71
N GLU A 53 14.89 -14.69 1.38
CA GLU A 53 16.15 -15.44 1.33
C GLU A 53 16.12 -16.41 0.15
N PHE A 54 17.27 -16.65 -0.48
CA PHE A 54 17.36 -17.64 -1.55
C PHE A 54 17.08 -19.04 -1.02
N GLU A 55 16.15 -19.74 -1.67
CA GLU A 55 15.77 -21.10 -1.36
C GLU A 55 15.37 -21.81 -2.66
N ALA A 56 16.06 -22.90 -2.98
CA ALA A 56 15.75 -23.67 -4.17
C ALA A 56 14.32 -24.23 -4.07
N SER A 57 13.49 -23.96 -5.08
CA SER A 57 12.04 -24.28 -5.05
C SER A 57 11.26 -23.50 -3.99
N GLY A 58 11.77 -22.34 -3.55
CA GLY A 58 11.08 -21.46 -2.62
C GLY A 58 9.74 -20.96 -3.18
N THR A 59 8.81 -20.64 -2.28
CA THR A 59 7.44 -20.25 -2.66
C THR A 59 7.32 -18.84 -3.23
N GLY A 60 8.40 -18.07 -3.21
CA GLY A 60 8.41 -16.64 -3.49
C GLY A 60 8.04 -15.80 -2.27
N ILE A 61 8.15 -14.49 -2.45
CA ILE A 61 7.79 -13.45 -1.49
C ILE A 61 6.38 -12.96 -1.85
N PRO A 62 5.42 -12.98 -0.91
CA PRO A 62 4.12 -12.39 -1.15
C PRO A 62 4.24 -10.87 -1.26
N LEU A 63 3.54 -10.29 -2.22
CA LEU A 63 3.47 -8.85 -2.40
C LEU A 63 2.04 -8.44 -2.69
N TYR A 64 1.53 -7.51 -1.90
CA TYR A 64 0.19 -6.97 -1.98
C TYR A 64 0.28 -5.53 -2.45
N ALA A 65 -0.13 -5.27 -3.68
CA ALA A 65 -0.28 -3.91 -4.18
C ALA A 65 -1.54 -3.30 -3.54
N MET A 66 -1.38 -2.18 -2.85
CA MET A 66 -2.46 -1.51 -2.14
C MET A 66 -2.58 -0.04 -2.56
N MET A 67 -3.82 0.46 -2.61
CA MET A 67 -4.11 1.84 -3.00
C MET A 67 -5.13 2.48 -2.03
N SER A 68 -4.95 3.78 -1.75
CA SER A 68 -5.94 4.65 -1.10
C SER A 68 -6.26 5.85 -2.00
N GLU A 69 -7.51 6.30 -1.99
CA GLU A 69 -8.00 7.49 -2.70
C GLU A 69 -8.27 8.66 -1.75
#